data_AF-A0A3N5Q6K3-F1
#
_entry.id   AF-A0A3N5Q6K3-F1
#
_cell.length_a   1.000
_cell.length_b   1.000
_cell.length_c   1.000
_cell.angle_alpha   90.00
_cell.angle_beta   90.00
_cell.angle_gamma   90.00
#
_symmetry.space_group_name_H-M   'P 1'
#
loop_
_entity.id
_entity.type
_entity.pdbx_description
1 polymer ?
#
loop_
_entity_poly.entity_id
_entity_poly.type
_entity_poly.pdbx_seq_one_letter_code
_entity_poly.pdbx_strand_id
1 'polypeptide(L)'
;PDISTICVGMAASMAQVLLCAGAKGKRFSLPNSKIMMHQPLGGTQGQASDIEIYTKEMLRTRDMLYSIISKHSGKDYDTIKKDADRDNYMTSQEALDYGLIDKILERN
;
A
#
# COMPACT_ATOMS: atom_id res chain seq x y z
N PRO A 1 -17.36 -13.57 -3.44
CA PRO A 1 -17.75 -13.08 -2.09
C PRO A 1 -16.93 -11.82 -1.78
N ASP A 2 -17.48 -10.89 -0.99
CA ASP A 2 -16.71 -9.72 -0.56
C ASP A 2 -15.63 -10.11 0.45
N ILE A 3 -14.45 -9.51 0.33
CA ILE A 3 -13.33 -9.75 1.24
C ILE A 3 -13.25 -8.61 2.26
N SER A 4 -13.32 -8.96 3.54
CA SER A 4 -13.02 -8.06 4.65
C SER A 4 -11.54 -8.13 4.99
N THR A 5 -10.93 -6.99 5.29
CA THR A 5 -9.52 -6.91 5.69
C THR A 5 -9.41 -6.19 7.02
N ILE A 6 -8.55 -6.67 7.91
CA ILE A 6 -8.36 -6.11 9.25
C ILE A 6 -6.87 -6.00 9.51
N CYS A 7 -6.37 -4.79 9.74
CA CYS A 7 -5.04 -4.56 10.24
C CYS A 7 -5.00 -4.77 11.76
N VAL A 8 -4.15 -5.69 12.20
CA VAL A 8 -3.85 -5.95 13.61
C VAL A 8 -2.35 -5.77 13.80
N GLY A 9 -1.95 -4.75 14.54
CA GLY A 9 -0.53 -4.44 14.77
C GLY A 9 0.08 -3.62 13.63
N MET A 10 0.38 -4.24 12.48
CA MET A 10 0.96 -3.51 11.35
C MET A 10 0.62 -4.10 9.98
N ALA A 11 0.30 -3.24 9.02
CA ALA A 11 0.24 -3.55 7.59
C ALA A 11 1.27 -2.69 6.85
N ALA A 12 2.43 -3.27 6.55
CA ALA A 12 3.56 -2.60 5.91
C ALA A 12 3.77 -3.10 4.48
N SER A 13 4.16 -2.21 3.56
CA SER A 13 4.53 -2.57 2.19
C SER A 13 3.39 -3.34 1.49
N MET A 14 3.66 -4.54 0.97
CA MET A 14 2.65 -5.38 0.34
C MET A 14 1.43 -5.69 1.23
N ALA A 15 1.59 -5.74 2.56
CA ALA A 15 0.45 -5.91 3.46
C ALA A 15 -0.49 -4.69 3.46
N GLN A 16 0.03 -3.47 3.29
CA GLN A 16 -0.78 -2.26 3.11
C GLN A 16 -1.57 -2.32 1.79
N VAL A 17 -0.95 -2.80 0.71
CA VAL A 17 -1.63 -2.99 -0.58
C VAL A 17 -2.80 -3.97 -0.43
N LEU A 18 -2.57 -5.11 0.23
CA LEU A 18 -3.63 -6.09 0.49
C LEU A 18 -4.74 -5.54 1.39
N LEU A 19 -4.39 -4.77 2.43
CA LEU A 19 -5.35 -4.11 3.31
C LEU A 19 -6.27 -3.17 2.53
N CYS A 20 -5.71 -2.27 1.71
CA CYS A 20 -6.53 -1.31 0.98
C CYS A 20 -7.37 -1.95 -0.14
N ALA A 21 -6.96 -3.13 -0.62
CA ALA A 21 -7.63 -3.90 -1.66
C ALA A 21 -8.89 -4.65 -1.17
N GLY A 22 -9.17 -4.65 0.14
CA GLY A 22 -10.42 -5.16 0.68
C GLY A 22 -11.65 -4.47 0.09
N ALA A 23 -12.81 -5.10 0.21
CA ALA A 23 -14.06 -4.53 -0.27
C ALA A 23 -14.35 -3.18 0.43
N LYS A 24 -14.75 -2.17 -0.33
CA LYS A 24 -15.06 -0.83 0.20
C LYS A 24 -16.12 -0.91 1.30
N GLY A 25 -15.88 -0.22 2.42
CA GLY A 25 -16.68 -0.30 3.64
C GLY A 25 -16.35 -1.49 4.55
N LYS A 26 -15.39 -2.35 4.15
CA LYS A 26 -14.97 -3.56 4.86
C LYS A 26 -13.45 -3.63 5.09
N ARG A 27 -12.77 -2.49 5.09
CA ARG A 27 -11.34 -2.35 5.38
C ARG A 27 -11.17 -1.75 6.78
N PHE A 28 -10.57 -2.49 7.69
CA PHE A 28 -10.55 -2.15 9.10
C PHE A 28 -9.14 -2.07 9.68
N SER A 29 -8.98 -1.35 10.78
CA SER A 29 -7.76 -1.33 11.58
C SER A 29 -8.07 -1.26 13.06
N LEU A 30 -7.25 -1.86 13.93
CA LEU A 30 -7.29 -1.58 15.37
C LEU A 30 -6.62 -0.24 15.68
N PRO A 31 -6.98 0.47 16.76
CA PRO A 31 -6.61 1.87 16.98
C PRO A 31 -5.10 2.13 17.01
N ASN A 32 -4.34 1.18 17.57
CA ASN A 32 -2.89 1.27 17.73
C ASN A 32 -2.11 0.63 16.58
N SER A 33 -2.77 0.23 15.49
CA SER A 33 -2.07 -0.36 14.35
C SER A 33 -1.39 0.71 13.51
N LYS A 34 -0.33 0.28 12.81
CA LYS A 34 0.41 1.11 11.86
C LYS A 34 0.23 0.62 10.43
N ILE A 35 0.07 1.55 9.52
CA ILE A 35 0.09 1.30 8.08
C ILE A 35 1.36 1.92 7.53
N MET A 36 2.09 1.23 6.65
CA MET A 36 3.28 1.80 6.03
C MET A 36 3.27 1.55 4.53
N MET A 37 3.45 2.62 3.77
CA MET A 37 3.58 2.61 2.31
C MET A 37 5.02 3.00 1.94
N HIS A 38 5.59 2.29 0.97
CA HIS A 38 6.87 2.64 0.36
C HIS A 38 6.98 2.08 -1.06
N GLN A 39 8.02 2.49 -1.77
CA GLN A 39 8.34 1.96 -3.08
C GLN A 39 8.77 0.49 -2.98
N PRO A 40 8.51 -0.33 -4.01
CA PRO A 40 9.04 -1.69 -4.05
C PRO A 40 10.58 -1.64 -4.05
N LEU A 41 11.18 -2.52 -3.24
CA LEU A 41 12.63 -2.68 -3.17
C LEU A 41 13.06 -3.89 -3.97
N GLY A 42 14.19 -3.77 -4.66
CA GLY A 42 14.79 -4.86 -5.41
C GLY A 42 16.21 -4.53 -5.83
N GLY A 43 16.91 -5.52 -6.37
CA GLY A 43 18.26 -5.39 -6.90
C GLY A 43 18.52 -6.48 -7.92
N THR A 44 19.42 -6.20 -8.87
CA THR A 44 19.82 -7.14 -9.90
C THR A 44 21.31 -6.96 -10.23
N GLN A 45 21.94 -8.01 -10.73
CA GLN A 45 23.33 -8.04 -11.15
C GLN A 45 23.46 -9.00 -12.34
N GLY A 46 24.42 -8.78 -13.23
CA GLY A 46 24.63 -9.63 -14.40
C GLY A 46 25.01 -8.85 -15.64
N GLN A 47 24.68 -9.40 -16.82
CA GLN A 47 24.91 -8.72 -18.09
C GLN A 47 24.03 -7.48 -18.19
N ALA A 48 24.46 -6.50 -19.01
CA ALA A 48 23.70 -5.26 -19.21
C ALA A 48 22.24 -5.52 -19.64
N SER A 49 22.01 -6.51 -20.51
CA SER A 49 20.68 -6.91 -20.97
C SER A 49 19.80 -7.44 -19.85
N ASP A 50 20.36 -8.25 -18.92
CA ASP A 50 19.62 -8.76 -17.78
C ASP A 50 19.25 -7.62 -16.84
N ILE A 51 20.20 -6.74 -16.53
CA ILE A 51 19.97 -5.56 -15.70
C ILE A 51 18.82 -4.72 -16.29
N GLU A 52 18.83 -4.47 -17.60
CA GLU A 52 17.79 -3.71 -18.29
C GLU A 52 16.40 -4.37 -18.17
N ILE A 53 16.30 -5.69 -18.40
CA ILE A 53 15.05 -6.45 -18.28
C ILE A 53 14.49 -6.35 -16.86
N TYR A 54 15.34 -6.59 -15.85
CA TYR A 54 14.94 -6.53 -14.45
C TYR A 54 14.53 -5.13 -14.01
N THR A 55 15.24 -4.08 -14.45
CA THR A 55 14.85 -2.71 -14.16
C THR A 55 13.49 -2.38 -14.76
N LYS A 56 13.23 -2.77 -16.01
CA LYS A 56 11.91 -2.57 -16.66
C LYS A 56 10.78 -3.27 -15.89
N GLU A 57 10.99 -4.51 -15.47
CA GLU A 57 9.99 -5.26 -14.67
C GLU A 57 9.76 -4.66 -13.28
N MET A 58 10.80 -4.10 -12.66
CA MET A 58 10.68 -3.40 -11.38
C MET A 58 9.84 -2.12 -11.51
N LEU A 59 10.06 -1.33 -12.57
CA LEU A 59 9.26 -0.15 -12.87
C LEU A 59 7.80 -0.54 -13.18
N ARG A 60 7.58 -1.59 -13.97
CA ARG A 60 6.24 -2.13 -14.24
C ARG A 60 5.51 -2.54 -12.96
N THR A 61 6.22 -3.22 -12.07
CA THR A 61 5.68 -3.65 -10.77
C THR A 61 5.32 -2.45 -9.90
N ARG A 62 6.20 -1.45 -9.79
CA ARG A 62 5.94 -0.21 -9.07
C ARG A 62 4.68 0.47 -9.57
N ASP A 63 4.56 0.66 -10.88
CA ASP A 63 3.45 1.41 -11.48
C ASP A 63 2.11 0.68 -11.30
N MET A 64 2.13 -0.65 -11.36
CA MET A 64 0.98 -1.49 -11.02
C MET A 64 0.57 -1.31 -9.55
N LEU A 65 1.51 -1.39 -8.61
CA LEU A 65 1.22 -1.23 -7.17
C LEU A 65 0.65 0.16 -6.88
N TYR A 66 1.23 1.21 -7.45
CA TYR A 66 0.73 2.58 -7.27
C TYR A 66 -0.67 2.77 -7.85
N SER A 67 -0.96 2.15 -9.00
CA SER A 67 -2.30 2.17 -9.59
C SER A 67 -3.33 1.46 -8.70
N ILE A 68 -2.96 0.35 -8.07
CA ILE A 68 -3.82 -0.36 -7.10
C ILE A 68 -4.10 0.55 -5.90
N ILE A 69 -3.06 1.11 -5.29
CA ILE A 69 -3.22 1.98 -4.11
C ILE A 69 -4.06 3.21 -4.48
N SER A 70 -3.81 3.85 -5.62
CA SER A 70 -4.58 4.99 -6.13
C SER A 70 -6.06 4.65 -6.27
N LYS A 71 -6.37 3.55 -6.97
CA LYS A 71 -7.75 3.06 -7.14
C LYS A 71 -8.48 2.84 -5.82
N HIS A 72 -7.80 2.25 -4.83
CA HIS A 72 -8.43 1.85 -3.57
C HIS A 72 -8.46 2.97 -2.52
N SER A 73 -7.50 3.89 -2.55
CA SER A 73 -7.45 5.05 -1.64
C SER A 73 -8.29 6.24 -2.12
N GLY A 74 -8.51 6.36 -3.42
CA GLY A 74 -9.14 7.54 -4.04
C GLY A 74 -8.17 8.72 -4.25
N LYS A 75 -6.89 8.56 -3.94
CA LYS A 75 -5.84 9.53 -4.30
C LYS A 75 -5.40 9.33 -5.74
N ASP A 76 -4.97 10.40 -6.40
CA ASP A 76 -4.37 10.30 -7.73
C ASP A 76 -3.00 9.60 -7.69
N TYR A 77 -2.55 9.10 -8.85
CA TYR A 77 -1.31 8.34 -8.97
C TYR A 77 -0.07 9.15 -8.54
N ASP A 78 -0.01 10.45 -8.85
CA ASP A 78 1.16 11.29 -8.55
C ASP A 78 1.30 11.52 -7.05
N THR A 79 0.17 11.68 -6.34
CA THR A 79 0.14 11.68 -4.88
C THR A 79 0.68 10.36 -4.31
N ILE A 80 0.21 9.21 -4.79
CA ILE A 80 0.73 7.90 -4.33
C ILE A 80 2.23 7.76 -4.60
N LYS A 81 2.68 8.14 -5.79
CA LYS A 81 4.08 8.06 -6.19
C LYS A 81 4.98 8.91 -5.29
N LYS A 82 4.56 10.13 -4.96
CA LYS A 82 5.28 11.02 -4.04
C LYS A 82 5.33 10.42 -2.64
N ASP A 83 4.18 9.97 -2.15
CA ASP A 83 4.02 9.52 -0.77
C ASP A 83 4.65 8.15 -0.52
N ALA A 84 4.92 7.37 -1.57
CA ALA A 84 5.62 6.09 -1.49
C ALA A 84 7.13 6.20 -1.76
N ASP A 85 7.69 7.36 -2.12
CA ASP A 85 9.12 7.47 -2.45
C ASP A 85 10.03 7.11 -1.26
N ARG A 86 9.58 7.37 -0.04
CA ARG A 86 10.22 6.94 1.20
C ARG A 86 9.22 6.24 2.09
N ASP A 87 9.72 5.60 3.14
CA ASP A 87 8.86 4.96 4.12
C ASP A 87 7.90 6.00 4.72
N ASN A 88 6.62 5.82 4.44
CA ASN A 88 5.54 6.68 4.90
C ASN A 88 4.70 5.90 5.90
N TYR A 89 4.91 6.18 7.18
CA TYR A 89 4.20 5.57 8.29
C TYR A 89 2.96 6.38 8.65
N MET A 90 1.85 5.67 8.80
CA MET A 90 0.56 6.22 9.17
C MET A 90 0.03 5.51 10.41
N THR A 91 -0.51 6.28 11.34
CA THR A 91 -1.44 5.80 12.36
C THR A 91 -2.72 5.29 11.71
N SER A 92 -3.56 4.58 12.48
CA SER A 92 -4.86 4.14 11.97
C SER A 92 -5.78 5.30 11.59
N GLN A 93 -5.68 6.45 12.27
CA GLN A 93 -6.43 7.66 11.92
C GLN A 93 -5.95 8.26 10.60
N GLU A 94 -4.64 8.43 10.43
CA GLU A 94 -4.08 8.93 9.18
C GLU A 94 -4.40 8.00 8.01
N ALA A 95 -4.35 6.68 8.20
CA ALA A 95 -4.71 5.71 7.18
C ALA A 95 -6.19 5.76 6.80
N LEU A 96 -7.08 6.06 7.75
CA LEU A 96 -8.50 6.29 7.51
C LEU A 96 -8.70 7.55 6.67
N ASP A 97 -8.08 8.66 7.08
CA ASP A 97 -8.19 9.95 6.38
C ASP A 97 -7.54 9.91 4.98
N TYR A 98 -6.52 9.07 4.81
CA TYR A 98 -5.89 8.81 3.52
C TYR A 98 -6.74 7.93 2.59
N GLY A 99 -7.67 7.15 3.14
CA GLY A 99 -8.55 6.23 2.40
C GLY A 99 -8.03 4.80 2.26
N LEU A 100 -6.98 4.41 3.00
CA LEU A 100 -6.42 3.05 2.99
C LEU A 100 -7.28 2.05 3.77
N ILE A 101 -8.05 2.54 4.74
CA ILE A 101 -9.07 1.79 5.50
C ILE A 101 -10.39 2.57 5.52
N ASP A 102 -11.46 1.91 5.93
CA ASP A 102 -12.81 2.50 6.03
C ASP A 102 -13.25 2.76 7.47
N LYS A 103 -12.72 2.02 8.45
CA LYS A 103 -13.12 2.16 9.86
C LYS A 103 -12.06 1.67 10.84
N ILE A 104 -11.93 2.38 11.95
CA ILE A 104 -11.16 1.94 13.12
C ILE A 104 -12.09 1.18 14.06
N LEU A 105 -11.67 0.00 14.51
CA LEU A 105 -12.46 -0.84 15.40
C LEU A 105 -12.10 -0.55 16.86
N GLU A 106 -13.05 -0.01 17.61
CA GLU A 106 -12.95 0.21 19.04
C GLU A 106 -13.95 -0.67 19.79
N ARG A 107 -13.64 -0.95 21.06
CA ARG A 107 -14.55 -1.68 21.94
C ARG A 107 -15.47 -0.65 22.59
N ASN A 108 -16.78 -0.82 22.41
CA ASN A 108 -17.81 -0.03 23.07
C ASN A 108 -17.65 -0.02 24.60
#